data_AF-A0A7J3CSF7-F1
#
_entry.id   AF-A0A7J3CSF7-F1
#
_cell.length_a   1.000
_cell.length_b   1.000
_cell.length_c   1.000
_cell.angle_alpha   90.00
_cell.angle_beta   90.00
_cell.angle_gamma   90.00
#
_symmetry.space_group_name_H-M   'P 1'
#
loop_
_entity.id
_entity.type
_entity.pdbx_description
1 polymer ?
#
loop_
_entity_poly.entity_id
_entity_poly.type
_entity_poly.pdbx_seq_one_letter_code
_entity_poly.pdbx_strand_id
1 'polypeptide(L)'
;MAQEITNNEKVSNLGIRQPIVTVCGHVDHGKTSILDKFRGSSVGEKEAGGITQKISFTRYPAEKITYACPLIEKHKIKLELPGFLFIDTPGHAAFTNLRKRGGALADLAILVVAIKEGIKPQTAEVLQILRANKTPFLIALNKIDTISGWMDLKHLGLKESIENQPINVKQEFDEALITFQGALKEHGFDSDLFFNVTDFTKKVAIVPTSARTGEGIAELLLVLCGLSQRFLKERLKLGKEARGVILEVKKEKTTESIETILYDGMLKEGDEIAIATFGEPILTKVRAIEEILPLSDKYKPVERAVAATGIRIFLKSKEGVLPGMPFQKFENNLSKIKADFKKEVSGVIKTDKQGIIIKAESLGSLEALIFLLKQQNIKVLKADIGPIGKADIINAKANMEINPLDAVIIGFNVGVEENLDTCNVKILTNDVIYKL
;
A
#
# COMPACT_ATOMS: atom_id res chain seq x y z
N MET A 1 -23.20 -4.30 -19.76
CA MET A 1 -24.49 -4.74 -19.18
C MET A 1 -24.21 -5.23 -17.76
N ALA A 2 -24.62 -4.45 -16.76
CA ALA A 2 -24.49 -4.83 -15.36
C ALA A 2 -25.42 -6.02 -15.08
N GLN A 3 -24.87 -7.16 -14.65
CA GLN A 3 -25.69 -8.22 -14.08
C GLN A 3 -26.13 -7.76 -12.69
N GLU A 4 -27.43 -7.47 -12.56
CA GLU A 4 -28.11 -7.38 -11.27
C GLU A 4 -28.03 -8.76 -10.60
N ILE A 5 -27.07 -8.93 -9.70
CA ILE A 5 -26.99 -10.11 -8.84
C ILE A 5 -28.13 -9.99 -7.82
N THR A 6 -29.19 -10.75 -8.06
CA THR A 6 -30.41 -10.86 -7.25
C THR A 6 -30.10 -11.44 -5.85
N ASN A 7 -30.95 -11.07 -4.88
CA ASN A 7 -30.77 -11.22 -3.43
C ASN A 7 -30.69 -12.66 -2.87
N ASN A 8 -30.58 -13.71 -3.70
CA ASN A 8 -30.74 -15.10 -3.24
C ASN A 8 -29.71 -16.12 -3.75
N GLU A 9 -28.58 -15.70 -4.32
CA GLU A 9 -27.52 -16.66 -4.65
C GLU A 9 -26.75 -17.07 -3.39
N LYS A 10 -26.72 -18.39 -3.15
CA LYS A 10 -25.91 -19.04 -2.12
C LYS A 10 -24.49 -18.46 -2.12
N VAL A 11 -23.99 -18.14 -0.93
CA VAL A 11 -22.69 -17.52 -0.58
C VAL A 11 -21.44 -18.31 -1.04
N SER A 12 -21.58 -19.26 -1.97
CA SER A 12 -20.51 -20.12 -2.49
C SER A 12 -19.95 -19.69 -3.84
N ASN A 13 -20.38 -18.55 -4.41
CA ASN A 13 -19.94 -18.13 -5.74
C ASN A 13 -19.76 -16.61 -5.91
N LEU A 14 -19.12 -15.94 -4.95
CA LEU A 14 -18.82 -14.50 -5.03
C LEU A 14 -17.81 -14.13 -6.14
N GLY A 15 -17.24 -15.12 -6.84
CA GLY A 15 -16.29 -14.90 -7.92
C GLY A 15 -14.90 -14.51 -7.43
N ILE A 16 -14.11 -13.90 -8.32
CA ILE A 16 -12.83 -13.29 -7.98
C ILE A 16 -13.01 -11.78 -7.83
N ARG A 17 -12.31 -11.19 -6.87
CA ARG A 17 -12.23 -9.74 -6.72
C ARG A 17 -11.17 -9.13 -7.63
N GLN A 18 -11.24 -7.81 -7.82
CA GLN A 18 -10.13 -7.05 -8.38
C GLN A 18 -8.88 -7.15 -7.48
N PRO A 19 -7.67 -7.25 -8.04
CA PRO A 19 -6.44 -7.18 -7.27
C PRO A 19 -6.27 -5.79 -6.67
N ILE A 20 -5.73 -5.76 -5.45
CA ILE A 20 -5.31 -4.54 -4.76
C ILE A 20 -3.85 -4.31 -5.14
N VAL A 21 -3.58 -3.18 -5.79
CA VAL A 21 -2.24 -2.81 -6.25
C VAL A 21 -1.78 -1.56 -5.51
N THR A 22 -0.63 -1.63 -4.86
CA THR A 22 0.00 -0.45 -4.25
C THR A 22 1.04 0.17 -5.20
N VAL A 23 1.14 1.49 -5.22
CA VAL A 23 2.16 2.22 -5.99
C VAL A 23 3.17 2.86 -5.05
N CYS A 24 4.45 2.60 -5.34
CA CYS A 24 5.51 2.58 -4.36
C CYS A 24 6.77 3.25 -4.92
N GLY A 25 7.66 3.79 -4.09
CA GLY A 25 8.92 4.41 -4.57
C GLY A 25 9.27 5.72 -3.87
N HIS A 26 10.43 6.27 -4.23
CA HIS A 26 10.96 7.49 -3.60
C HIS A 26 10.09 8.72 -3.88
N VAL A 27 10.22 9.74 -3.02
CA VAL A 27 9.67 11.09 -3.29
C VAL A 27 10.14 11.54 -4.67
N ASP A 28 9.25 12.21 -5.40
CA ASP A 28 9.45 12.71 -6.75
C ASP A 28 9.74 11.67 -7.85
N HIS A 29 9.74 10.36 -7.57
CA HIS A 29 9.92 9.36 -8.65
C HIS A 29 8.69 9.20 -9.55
N GLY A 30 7.57 9.85 -9.21
CA GLY A 30 6.38 9.97 -10.06
C GLY A 30 5.29 8.92 -9.81
N LYS A 31 5.16 8.42 -8.58
CA LYS A 31 4.09 7.50 -8.14
C LYS A 31 2.69 8.02 -8.51
N THR A 32 2.38 9.22 -8.03
CA THR A 32 1.11 9.92 -8.25
C THR A 32 0.91 10.21 -9.73
N SER A 33 1.96 10.63 -10.44
CA SER A 33 1.90 10.92 -11.88
C SER A 33 1.55 9.69 -12.72
N ILE A 34 2.04 8.50 -12.36
CA ILE A 34 1.64 7.24 -13.02
C ILE A 34 0.16 6.96 -12.79
N LEU A 35 -0.32 7.11 -11.54
CA LEU A 35 -1.75 6.90 -11.22
C LEU A 35 -2.65 7.94 -11.88
N ASP A 36 -2.23 9.19 -11.97
CA ASP A 36 -2.90 10.25 -12.71
C ASP A 36 -3.00 9.91 -14.19
N LYS A 37 -1.94 9.33 -14.76
CA LYS A 37 -1.96 8.86 -16.15
C LYS A 37 -2.92 7.69 -16.37
N PHE A 38 -3.09 6.81 -15.38
CA PHE A 38 -4.16 5.82 -15.39
C PHE A 38 -5.53 6.50 -15.33
N ARG A 39 -5.77 7.41 -14.37
CA ARG A 39 -7.06 8.08 -14.17
C ARG A 39 -7.49 8.96 -15.34
N GLY A 40 -6.53 9.54 -16.07
CA GLY A 40 -6.79 10.62 -17.02
C GLY A 40 -7.09 11.96 -16.33
N SER A 41 -6.66 12.13 -15.07
CA SER A 41 -6.85 13.33 -14.26
C SER A 41 -5.58 13.66 -13.47
N SER A 42 -5.32 14.95 -13.19
CA SER A 42 -4.19 15.41 -12.37
C SER A 42 -4.63 15.61 -10.92
N VAL A 43 -4.49 14.59 -10.08
CA VAL A 43 -4.79 14.70 -8.64
C VAL A 43 -3.58 15.26 -7.88
N GLY A 44 -2.35 14.90 -8.28
CA GLY A 44 -1.13 15.38 -7.60
C GLY A 44 -0.97 16.91 -7.62
N GLU A 45 -1.39 17.56 -8.71
CA GLU A 45 -1.35 19.03 -8.85
C GLU A 45 -2.33 19.77 -7.91
N LYS A 46 -3.34 19.07 -7.39
CA LYS A 46 -4.37 19.65 -6.51
C LYS A 46 -4.02 19.53 -5.02
N GLU A 47 -2.99 18.76 -4.68
CA GLU A 47 -2.52 18.61 -3.30
C GLU A 47 -1.46 19.66 -2.95
N ALA A 48 -1.43 20.07 -1.67
CA ALA A 48 -0.52 21.10 -1.20
C ALA A 48 0.94 20.69 -1.46
N GLY A 49 1.69 21.53 -2.19
CA GLY A 49 3.09 21.27 -2.54
C GLY A 49 3.29 20.24 -3.65
N GLY A 50 2.23 19.78 -4.34
CA GLY A 50 2.34 18.84 -5.46
C GLY A 50 2.68 17.40 -5.08
N ILE A 51 2.55 17.04 -3.80
CA ILE A 51 2.90 15.72 -3.25
C ILE A 51 1.70 15.05 -2.60
N THR A 52 1.59 13.71 -2.75
CA THR A 52 0.52 12.92 -2.11
C THR A 52 0.70 12.90 -0.59
N GLN A 53 -0.23 13.52 0.13
CA GLN A 53 -0.26 13.59 1.60
C GLN A 53 -1.26 12.60 2.22
N LYS A 54 -2.25 12.14 1.46
CA LYS A 54 -3.32 11.25 1.94
C LYS A 54 -3.31 9.93 1.19
N ILE A 55 -3.70 8.85 1.87
CA ILE A 55 -3.96 7.58 1.21
C ILE A 55 -5.24 7.75 0.37
N SER A 56 -5.18 7.42 -0.92
CA SER A 56 -6.33 7.49 -1.80
C SER A 56 -6.52 6.19 -2.58
N PHE A 57 -7.76 5.94 -2.99
CA PHE A 57 -8.10 4.76 -3.78
C PHE A 57 -8.44 5.16 -5.20
N THR A 58 -8.00 4.36 -6.16
CA THR A 58 -8.44 4.47 -7.54
C THR A 58 -8.97 3.12 -8.00
N ARG A 59 -10.29 3.03 -8.14
CA ARG A 59 -10.93 1.88 -8.77
C ARG A 59 -10.78 2.00 -10.29
N TYR A 60 -10.18 0.99 -10.91
CA TYR A 60 -9.85 0.96 -12.33
C TYR A 60 -10.55 -0.22 -13.01
N PRO A 61 -11.75 -0.04 -13.59
CA PRO A 61 -12.56 -1.15 -14.12
C PRO A 61 -11.94 -1.81 -15.35
N ALA A 62 -12.21 -3.10 -15.54
CA ALA A 62 -11.79 -3.90 -16.70
C ALA A 62 -12.04 -3.21 -18.05
N GLU A 63 -13.23 -2.63 -18.23
CA GLU A 63 -13.61 -1.92 -19.47
C GLU A 63 -12.66 -0.77 -19.80
N LYS A 64 -12.17 -0.06 -18.77
CA LYS A 64 -11.20 1.02 -18.93
C LYS A 64 -9.79 0.50 -19.21
N ILE A 65 -9.43 -0.67 -18.69
CA ILE A 65 -8.15 -1.34 -18.98
C ILE A 65 -8.07 -1.69 -20.46
N THR A 66 -9.12 -2.32 -21.00
CA THR A 66 -9.17 -2.70 -22.42
C THR A 66 -9.04 -1.49 -23.33
N TYR A 67 -9.72 -0.38 -22.99
CA TYR A 67 -9.60 0.87 -23.74
C TYR A 67 -8.21 1.50 -23.64
N ALA A 68 -7.62 1.55 -22.45
CA ALA A 68 -6.32 2.19 -22.21
C ALA A 68 -5.12 1.37 -22.69
N CYS A 69 -5.29 0.06 -22.91
CA CYS A 69 -4.24 -0.85 -23.34
C CYS A 69 -4.65 -1.57 -24.65
N PRO A 70 -4.45 -0.94 -25.81
CA PRO A 70 -4.74 -1.55 -27.12
C PRO A 70 -4.00 -2.89 -27.36
N LEU A 71 -2.89 -3.10 -26.62
CA LEU A 71 -2.11 -4.33 -26.66
C LEU A 71 -2.91 -5.56 -26.22
N ILE A 72 -3.91 -5.39 -25.33
CA ILE A 72 -4.78 -6.49 -24.89
C ILE A 72 -5.56 -7.06 -26.07
N GLU A 73 -6.18 -6.19 -26.87
CA GLU A 73 -6.90 -6.61 -28.07
C GLU A 73 -5.95 -7.13 -29.15
N LYS A 74 -4.82 -6.43 -29.39
CA LYS A 74 -3.79 -6.85 -30.36
C LYS A 74 -3.27 -8.26 -30.10
N HIS A 75 -3.04 -8.60 -28.82
CA HIS A 75 -2.56 -9.92 -28.41
C HIS A 75 -3.68 -10.91 -28.06
N LYS A 76 -4.95 -10.55 -28.28
CA LYS A 76 -6.13 -11.38 -27.98
C LYS A 76 -6.14 -11.90 -26.55
N ILE A 77 -5.67 -11.08 -25.61
CA ILE A 77 -5.61 -11.44 -24.19
C ILE A 77 -7.02 -11.36 -23.62
N LYS A 78 -7.55 -12.48 -23.16
CA LYS A 78 -8.81 -12.51 -22.43
C LYS A 78 -8.59 -11.97 -21.03
N LEU A 79 -9.18 -10.81 -20.74
CA LEU A 79 -9.17 -10.23 -19.41
C LEU A 79 -10.27 -10.90 -18.56
N GLU A 80 -9.87 -11.63 -17.52
CA GLU A 80 -10.76 -12.30 -16.57
C GLU A 80 -10.90 -11.54 -15.25
N LEU A 81 -10.07 -10.52 -15.04
CA LEU A 81 -10.11 -9.68 -13.83
C LEU A 81 -11.23 -8.63 -13.93
N PRO A 82 -11.96 -8.33 -12.83
CA PRO A 82 -12.95 -7.26 -12.80
C PRO A 82 -12.37 -5.84 -12.98
N GLY A 83 -11.06 -5.67 -12.78
CA GLY A 83 -10.36 -4.39 -12.76
C GLY A 83 -9.19 -4.44 -11.77
N PHE A 84 -8.76 -3.27 -11.31
CA PHE A 84 -7.79 -3.09 -10.22
C PHE A 84 -8.31 -2.09 -9.18
N LEU A 85 -7.92 -2.29 -7.92
CA LEU A 85 -7.97 -1.26 -6.89
C LEU A 85 -6.55 -0.75 -6.67
N PHE A 86 -6.23 0.43 -7.18
CA PHE A 86 -4.96 1.07 -6.86
C PHE A 86 -5.06 1.80 -5.52
N ILE A 87 -4.01 1.69 -4.73
CA ILE A 87 -3.81 2.49 -3.52
C ILE A 87 -2.68 3.47 -3.83
N ASP A 88 -3.01 4.76 -3.85
CA ASP A 88 -2.02 5.83 -3.83
C ASP A 88 -1.69 6.15 -2.38
N THR A 89 -0.42 6.29 -2.09
CA THR A 89 0.04 6.36 -0.71
C THR A 89 1.25 7.30 -0.62
N PRO A 90 1.34 8.13 0.43
CA PRO A 90 2.53 8.93 0.70
C PRO A 90 3.78 8.04 0.79
N GLY A 91 4.93 8.55 0.33
CA GLY A 91 6.14 7.76 0.04
C GLY A 91 6.63 6.81 1.14
N HIS A 92 6.35 7.09 2.42
CA HIS A 92 6.69 6.21 3.55
C HIS A 92 5.49 5.55 4.24
N ALA A 93 4.33 6.23 4.32
CA ALA A 93 3.11 5.71 4.97
C ALA A 93 2.46 4.55 4.18
N ALA A 94 2.83 4.44 2.90
CA ALA A 94 2.37 3.43 1.96
C ALA A 94 2.51 1.99 2.41
N PHE A 95 3.62 1.64 3.05
CA PHE A 95 4.04 0.26 3.16
C PHE A 95 3.65 -0.39 4.46
N THR A 96 3.36 0.45 5.43
CA THR A 96 3.30 0.05 6.81
C THR A 96 1.92 -0.55 7.08
N ASN A 97 0.85 0.06 6.58
CA ASN A 97 -0.55 -0.39 6.76
C ASN A 97 -0.98 -1.54 5.83
N LEU A 98 -0.10 -2.07 4.99
CA LEU A 98 -0.45 -3.04 3.96
C LEU A 98 -0.33 -4.50 4.43
N ARG A 99 -1.00 -4.93 5.51
CA ARG A 99 -0.95 -6.35 5.92
C ARG A 99 -2.33 -6.97 6.18
N LYS A 100 -2.45 -8.26 5.82
CA LYS A 100 -3.42 -9.25 6.35
C LYS A 100 -2.61 -10.44 6.90
N ARG A 101 -3.19 -11.24 7.80
CA ARG A 101 -2.66 -12.54 8.24
C ARG A 101 -1.92 -13.34 7.13
N GLY A 102 -0.59 -13.40 7.19
CA GLY A 102 0.26 -14.20 6.28
C GLY A 102 0.67 -13.55 4.94
N GLY A 103 0.42 -12.25 4.71
CA GLY A 103 0.84 -11.56 3.49
C GLY A 103 0.46 -10.06 3.45
N ALA A 104 0.85 -9.36 2.38
CA ALA A 104 0.50 -7.94 2.20
C ALA A 104 -1.00 -7.73 1.89
N LEU A 105 -1.58 -6.59 2.29
CA LEU A 105 -2.92 -6.11 1.92
C LEU A 105 -3.03 -5.92 0.40
N ALA A 106 -1.92 -5.49 -0.21
CA ALA A 106 -1.78 -5.43 -1.65
C ALA A 106 -1.41 -6.82 -2.19
N ASP A 107 -2.11 -7.25 -3.23
CA ASP A 107 -1.82 -8.51 -3.92
C ASP A 107 -0.59 -8.38 -4.83
N LEU A 108 -0.29 -7.15 -5.28
CA LEU A 108 0.80 -6.80 -6.18
C LEU A 108 1.27 -5.36 -5.89
N ALA A 109 2.53 -5.02 -6.21
CA ALA A 109 3.05 -3.65 -6.14
C ALA A 109 3.65 -3.17 -7.47
N ILE A 110 3.61 -1.84 -7.68
CA ILE A 110 4.38 -1.14 -8.71
C ILE A 110 5.45 -0.32 -8.01
N LEU A 111 6.71 -0.71 -8.15
CA LEU A 111 7.84 0.08 -7.67
C LEU A 111 8.26 1.09 -8.74
N VAL A 112 7.97 2.35 -8.50
CA VAL A 112 8.30 3.48 -9.38
C VAL A 112 9.68 4.00 -9.01
N VAL A 113 10.58 4.00 -10.00
CA VAL A 113 11.95 4.50 -9.85
C VAL A 113 12.26 5.44 -10.99
N ALA A 114 12.75 6.64 -10.69
CA ALA A 114 13.22 7.56 -11.73
C ALA A 114 14.53 7.06 -12.34
N ILE A 115 14.59 6.95 -13.67
CA ILE A 115 15.71 6.34 -14.39
C ILE A 115 17.08 6.98 -14.10
N LYS A 116 17.13 8.31 -14.00
CA LYS A 116 18.37 9.04 -13.71
C LYS A 116 18.77 9.02 -12.24
N GLU A 117 17.85 8.71 -11.35
CA GLU A 117 18.08 8.75 -9.91
C GLU A 117 18.44 7.38 -9.32
N GLY A 118 17.90 6.30 -9.90
CA GLY A 118 18.11 4.93 -9.44
C GLY A 118 17.54 4.68 -8.04
N ILE A 119 18.16 3.74 -7.32
CA ILE A 119 17.72 3.37 -5.96
C ILE A 119 18.08 4.49 -4.97
N LYS A 120 17.07 4.97 -4.24
CA LYS A 120 17.19 5.93 -3.13
C LYS A 120 16.83 5.26 -1.81
N PRO A 121 17.07 5.89 -0.64
CA PRO A 121 16.81 5.26 0.67
C PRO A 121 15.40 4.69 0.82
N GLN A 122 14.37 5.44 0.39
CA GLN A 122 12.98 4.96 0.41
C GLN A 122 12.77 3.75 -0.52
N THR A 123 13.38 3.77 -1.71
CA THR A 123 13.34 2.62 -2.63
C THR A 123 13.94 1.37 -1.98
N ALA A 124 15.06 1.51 -1.26
CA ALA A 124 15.70 0.41 -0.54
C ALA A 124 14.83 -0.14 0.60
N GLU A 125 14.20 0.74 1.40
CA GLU A 125 13.22 0.35 2.43
C GLU A 125 12.07 -0.47 1.81
N VAL A 126 11.53 0.00 0.68
CA VAL A 126 10.44 -0.67 -0.02
C VAL A 126 10.85 -2.06 -0.52
N LEU A 127 12.04 -2.18 -1.11
CA LEU A 127 12.58 -3.47 -1.57
C LEU A 127 12.70 -4.47 -0.41
N GLN A 128 13.15 -4.02 0.77
CA GLN A 128 13.22 -4.86 1.97
C GLN A 128 11.82 -5.34 2.41
N ILE A 129 10.84 -4.43 2.42
CA ILE A 129 9.46 -4.75 2.83
C ILE A 129 8.80 -5.72 1.84
N LEU A 130 8.92 -5.46 0.53
CA LEU A 130 8.39 -6.34 -0.52
C LEU A 130 8.98 -7.74 -0.42
N ARG A 131 10.30 -7.84 -0.15
CA ARG A 131 10.99 -9.12 0.06
C ARG A 131 10.49 -9.85 1.30
N ALA A 132 10.39 -9.14 2.43
CA ALA A 132 9.97 -9.71 3.70
C ALA A 132 8.54 -10.25 3.65
N ASN A 133 7.64 -9.52 2.98
CA ASN A 133 6.23 -9.90 2.82
C ASN A 133 5.97 -10.83 1.63
N LYS A 134 6.99 -11.13 0.82
CA LYS A 134 6.86 -11.93 -0.42
C LYS A 134 5.77 -11.36 -1.35
N THR A 135 5.68 -10.04 -1.40
CA THR A 135 4.72 -9.34 -2.26
C THR A 135 5.28 -9.33 -3.68
N PRO A 136 4.59 -9.91 -4.67
CA PRO A 136 5.03 -9.81 -6.05
C PRO A 136 4.95 -8.35 -6.51
N PHE A 137 5.89 -7.95 -7.36
CA PHE A 137 5.94 -6.59 -7.87
C PHE A 137 6.61 -6.54 -9.24
N LEU A 138 6.40 -5.41 -9.91
CA LEU A 138 7.15 -5.01 -11.10
C LEU A 138 7.68 -3.59 -10.90
N ILE A 139 8.61 -3.18 -11.75
CA ILE A 139 9.24 -1.87 -11.68
C ILE A 139 8.75 -1.02 -12.84
N ALA A 140 8.27 0.19 -12.52
CA ALA A 140 8.09 1.26 -13.49
C ALA A 140 9.34 2.14 -13.45
N LEU A 141 10.23 1.97 -14.43
CA LEU A 141 11.44 2.79 -14.56
C LEU A 141 11.06 4.09 -15.26
N ASN A 142 10.57 5.04 -14.46
CA ASN A 142 9.90 6.25 -14.88
C ASN A 142 10.86 7.36 -15.30
N LYS A 143 10.31 8.41 -15.93
CA LYS A 143 11.01 9.61 -16.38
C LYS A 143 12.01 9.37 -17.52
N ILE A 144 11.75 8.40 -18.40
CA ILE A 144 12.61 8.19 -19.60
C ILE A 144 12.69 9.43 -20.49
N ASP A 145 11.64 10.28 -20.48
CA ASP A 145 11.61 11.58 -21.18
C ASP A 145 12.65 12.59 -20.67
N THR A 146 13.31 12.32 -19.55
CA THR A 146 14.37 13.19 -19.00
C THR A 146 15.76 12.85 -19.54
N ILE A 147 15.92 11.75 -20.27
CA ILE A 147 17.15 11.43 -21.00
C ILE A 147 17.36 12.48 -22.09
N SER A 148 18.57 13.02 -22.16
CA SER A 148 18.83 14.18 -23.02
C SER A 148 18.73 13.76 -24.49
N GLY A 149 17.79 14.38 -25.23
CA GLY A 149 17.53 14.00 -26.62
C GLY A 149 16.57 12.83 -26.80
N TRP A 150 15.89 12.36 -25.74
CA TRP A 150 14.84 11.36 -25.86
C TRP A 150 13.73 11.81 -26.81
N MET A 151 13.40 10.97 -27.78
CA MET A 151 12.30 11.21 -28.71
C MET A 151 11.06 10.44 -28.26
N ASP A 152 9.92 11.11 -28.10
CA ASP A 152 8.63 10.46 -27.81
C ASP A 152 8.15 9.71 -29.08
N LEU A 153 8.46 8.42 -29.14
CA LEU A 153 8.09 7.51 -30.25
C LEU A 153 7.03 6.49 -29.82
N LYS A 154 6.19 6.82 -28.83
CA LYS A 154 5.20 5.89 -28.24
C LYS A 154 4.23 5.24 -29.22
N HIS A 155 4.04 5.82 -30.41
CA HIS A 155 3.20 5.27 -31.48
C HIS A 155 3.76 3.95 -32.06
N LEU A 156 5.06 3.67 -31.88
CA LEU A 156 5.70 2.44 -32.35
C LEU A 156 5.54 1.25 -31.38
N GLY A 157 5.18 1.53 -30.11
CA GLY A 157 5.32 0.58 -29.01
C GLY A 157 6.63 0.79 -28.24
N LEU A 158 6.66 0.41 -26.96
CA LEU A 158 7.77 0.75 -26.08
C LEU A 158 9.10 0.10 -26.50
N LYS A 159 9.08 -1.15 -26.97
CA LYS A 159 10.29 -1.85 -27.40
C LYS A 159 10.90 -1.16 -28.61
N GLU A 160 10.08 -0.95 -29.65
CA GLU A 160 10.49 -0.29 -30.88
C GLU A 160 10.92 1.15 -30.61
N SER A 161 10.25 1.87 -29.71
CA SER A 161 10.65 3.23 -29.32
C SER A 161 12.07 3.28 -28.75
N ILE A 162 12.41 2.37 -27.81
CA ILE A 162 13.76 2.28 -27.22
C ILE A 162 14.79 1.92 -28.30
N GLU A 163 14.46 0.98 -29.20
CA GLU A 163 15.36 0.53 -30.24
C GLU A 163 15.66 1.60 -31.31
N ASN A 164 14.73 2.52 -31.54
CA ASN A 164 14.83 3.60 -32.55
C ASN A 164 15.30 4.95 -31.98
N GLN A 165 15.73 5.01 -30.71
CA GLN A 165 16.37 6.22 -30.19
C GLN A 165 17.71 6.49 -30.89
N PRO A 166 18.17 7.76 -30.96
CA PRO A 166 19.51 8.09 -31.44
C PRO A 166 20.57 7.33 -30.64
N ILE A 167 21.68 6.96 -31.29
CA ILE A 167 22.70 6.05 -30.72
C ILE A 167 23.18 6.54 -29.33
N ASN A 168 23.48 7.82 -29.20
CA ASN A 168 23.92 8.43 -27.95
C ASN A 168 22.84 8.41 -26.85
N VAL A 169 21.58 8.60 -27.22
CA VAL A 169 20.43 8.58 -26.31
C VAL A 169 20.16 7.16 -25.81
N LYS A 170 20.23 6.18 -26.73
CA LYS A 170 20.09 4.76 -26.40
C LYS A 170 21.21 4.28 -25.48
N GLN A 171 22.46 4.72 -25.72
CA GLN A 171 23.57 4.43 -24.82
C GLN A 171 23.35 4.97 -23.41
N GLU A 172 22.89 6.23 -23.26
CA GLU A 172 22.55 6.80 -21.94
C GLU A 172 21.45 5.98 -21.23
N PHE A 173 20.44 5.52 -21.98
CA PHE A 173 19.40 4.63 -21.46
C PHE A 173 19.96 3.27 -21.00
N ASP A 174 20.76 2.61 -21.86
CA ASP A 174 21.31 1.28 -21.58
C ASP A 174 22.26 1.32 -20.37
N GLU A 175 23.10 2.35 -20.25
CA GLU A 175 23.98 2.56 -19.09
C GLU A 175 23.19 2.75 -17.79
N ALA A 176 22.15 3.59 -17.83
CA ALA A 176 21.27 3.80 -16.68
C ALA A 176 20.54 2.51 -16.27
N LEU A 177 20.04 1.75 -17.25
CA LEU A 177 19.37 0.47 -17.02
C LEU A 177 20.32 -0.56 -16.38
N ILE A 178 21.52 -0.75 -16.93
CA ILE A 178 22.51 -1.69 -16.40
C ILE A 178 22.90 -1.31 -14.98
N THR A 179 23.13 -0.02 -14.73
CA THR A 179 23.45 0.48 -13.38
C THR A 179 22.33 0.17 -12.40
N PHE A 180 21.07 0.43 -12.80
CA PHE A 180 19.91 0.15 -11.98
C PHE A 180 19.73 -1.35 -11.71
N GLN A 181 19.90 -2.21 -12.73
CA GLN A 181 19.83 -3.66 -12.58
C GLN A 181 20.93 -4.19 -11.64
N GLY A 182 22.14 -3.64 -11.73
CA GLY A 182 23.24 -3.95 -10.81
C GLY A 182 22.90 -3.63 -9.36
N ALA A 183 22.41 -2.41 -9.10
CA ALA A 183 21.99 -2.01 -7.77
C ALA A 183 20.81 -2.85 -7.24
N LEU A 184 19.85 -3.20 -8.10
CA LEU A 184 18.72 -4.03 -7.72
C LEU A 184 19.15 -5.47 -7.34
N LYS A 185 20.18 -5.99 -8.01
CA LYS A 185 20.78 -7.29 -7.70
C LYS A 185 21.46 -7.30 -6.33
N GLU A 186 22.07 -6.20 -5.89
CA GLU A 186 22.62 -6.06 -4.53
C GLU A 186 21.51 -6.17 -3.47
N HIS A 187 20.30 -5.69 -3.78
CA HIS A 187 19.11 -5.90 -2.95
C HIS A 187 18.48 -7.29 -3.09
N GLY A 188 19.07 -8.16 -3.92
CA GLY A 188 18.73 -9.57 -4.07
C GLY A 188 17.57 -9.85 -5.02
N PHE A 189 17.36 -9.00 -6.02
CA PHE A 189 16.38 -9.23 -7.09
C PHE A 189 17.08 -9.23 -8.45
N ASP A 190 16.96 -10.34 -9.18
CA ASP A 190 17.28 -10.36 -10.60
C ASP A 190 16.17 -9.68 -11.40
N SER A 191 16.53 -8.98 -12.47
CA SER A 191 15.56 -8.21 -13.26
C SER A 191 15.94 -8.16 -14.73
N ASP A 192 14.96 -7.84 -15.57
CA ASP A 192 15.16 -7.58 -16.99
C ASP A 192 14.07 -6.65 -17.51
N LEU A 193 14.26 -6.09 -18.71
CA LEU A 193 13.16 -5.43 -19.41
C LEU A 193 12.02 -6.41 -19.62
N PHE A 194 10.78 -5.95 -19.43
CA PHE A 194 9.60 -6.83 -19.43
C PHE A 194 9.47 -7.70 -20.69
N PHE A 195 9.93 -7.22 -21.85
CA PHE A 195 9.91 -7.95 -23.11
C PHE A 195 11.06 -8.97 -23.27
N ASN A 196 12.07 -8.94 -22.39
CA ASN A 196 13.15 -9.93 -22.31
C ASN A 196 12.90 -10.99 -21.23
N VAL A 197 11.94 -10.78 -20.33
CA VAL A 197 11.62 -11.73 -19.26
C VAL A 197 10.92 -12.96 -19.82
N THR A 198 11.57 -14.12 -19.73
CA THR A 198 10.98 -15.42 -20.07
C THR A 198 10.26 -16.08 -18.89
N ASP A 199 10.78 -15.88 -17.68
CA ASP A 199 10.24 -16.42 -16.43
C ASP A 199 10.03 -15.32 -15.38
N PHE A 200 8.78 -14.84 -15.32
CA PHE A 200 8.33 -13.81 -14.38
C PHE A 200 8.31 -14.28 -12.91
N THR A 201 8.59 -15.56 -12.63
CA THR A 201 8.74 -16.05 -11.24
C THR A 201 10.17 -15.89 -10.71
N LYS A 202 11.14 -15.68 -11.61
CA LYS A 202 12.58 -15.57 -11.27
C LYS A 202 13.12 -14.17 -11.43
N LYS A 203 12.65 -13.43 -12.44
CA LYS A 203 13.09 -12.06 -12.71
C LYS A 203 11.96 -11.06 -12.50
N VAL A 204 12.29 -9.95 -11.85
CA VAL A 204 11.41 -8.78 -11.74
C VAL A 204 11.37 -8.08 -13.11
N ALA A 205 10.17 -7.83 -13.62
CA ALA A 205 9.98 -7.11 -14.87
C ALA A 205 10.19 -5.60 -14.68
N ILE A 206 11.03 -5.01 -15.51
CA ILE A 206 11.23 -3.56 -15.61
C ILE A 206 10.46 -3.07 -16.83
N VAL A 207 9.56 -2.12 -16.62
CA VAL A 207 8.83 -1.41 -17.67
C VAL A 207 9.30 0.04 -17.67
N PRO A 208 10.09 0.46 -18.67
CA PRO A 208 10.41 1.87 -18.87
C PRO A 208 9.14 2.70 -19.11
N THR A 209 8.99 3.82 -18.40
CA THR A 209 7.80 4.67 -18.51
C THR A 209 8.13 6.15 -18.51
N SER A 210 7.22 6.93 -19.09
CA SER A 210 7.10 8.36 -18.82
C SER A 210 5.67 8.67 -18.43
N ALA A 211 5.46 8.98 -17.14
CA ALA A 211 4.17 9.48 -16.67
C ALA A 211 3.75 10.79 -17.37
N ARG A 212 4.73 11.59 -17.82
CA ARG A 212 4.52 12.84 -18.54
C ARG A 212 3.97 12.58 -19.94
N THR A 213 4.71 11.84 -20.78
CA THR A 213 4.32 11.62 -22.19
C THR A 213 3.26 10.53 -22.34
N GLY A 214 3.16 9.62 -21.37
CA GLY A 214 2.34 8.40 -21.41
C GLY A 214 3.01 7.19 -22.04
N GLU A 215 4.27 7.32 -22.46
CA GLU A 215 5.04 6.22 -23.00
C GLU A 215 5.23 5.10 -21.97
N GLY A 216 5.02 3.85 -22.39
CA GLY A 216 5.15 2.64 -21.55
C GLY A 216 4.00 2.37 -20.58
N ILE A 217 3.01 3.25 -20.47
CA ILE A 217 1.87 3.10 -19.55
C ILE A 217 0.96 1.92 -19.96
N ALA A 218 0.78 1.71 -21.27
CA ALA A 218 0.01 0.59 -21.77
C ALA A 218 0.71 -0.75 -21.47
N GLU A 219 2.02 -0.82 -21.66
CA GLU A 219 2.85 -1.98 -21.34
C GLU A 219 2.89 -2.25 -19.83
N LEU A 220 2.91 -1.20 -19.00
CA LEU A 220 2.84 -1.33 -17.56
C LEU A 220 1.53 -2.00 -17.12
N LEU A 221 0.40 -1.56 -17.69
CA LEU A 221 -0.92 -2.19 -17.47
C LEU A 221 -0.96 -3.63 -18.00
N LEU A 222 -0.37 -3.88 -19.18
CA LEU A 222 -0.31 -5.20 -19.78
C LEU A 222 0.41 -6.21 -18.88
N VAL A 223 1.59 -5.85 -18.36
CA VAL A 223 2.36 -6.68 -17.44
C VAL A 223 1.57 -6.89 -16.14
N LEU A 224 0.93 -5.84 -15.61
CA LEU A 224 0.06 -5.92 -14.43
C LEU A 224 -1.05 -6.97 -14.60
N CYS A 225 -1.76 -6.93 -15.72
CA CYS A 225 -2.83 -7.86 -16.07
C CYS A 225 -2.28 -9.29 -16.17
N GLY A 226 -1.16 -9.46 -16.90
CA GLY A 226 -0.51 -10.76 -17.07
C GLY A 226 -0.11 -11.41 -15.75
N LEU A 227 0.59 -10.67 -14.88
CA LEU A 227 1.01 -11.16 -13.56
C LEU A 227 -0.19 -11.51 -12.68
N SER A 228 -1.20 -10.63 -12.65
CA SER A 228 -2.36 -10.80 -11.79
C SER A 228 -3.19 -12.01 -12.18
N GLN A 229 -3.45 -12.21 -13.47
CA GLN A 229 -4.21 -13.36 -13.96
C GLN A 229 -3.46 -14.68 -13.79
N ARG A 230 -2.16 -14.68 -14.08
CA ARG A 230 -1.35 -15.90 -14.06
C ARG A 230 -1.06 -16.40 -12.66
N PHE A 231 -0.80 -15.49 -11.71
CA PHE A 231 -0.26 -15.87 -10.40
C PHE A 231 -1.20 -15.58 -9.22
N LEU A 232 -2.19 -14.70 -9.36
CA LEU A 232 -3.00 -14.25 -8.22
C LEU A 232 -4.43 -14.80 -8.22
N LYS A 233 -4.92 -15.40 -9.31
CA LYS A 233 -6.33 -15.83 -9.46
C LYS A 233 -6.89 -16.60 -8.26
N GLU A 234 -6.13 -17.54 -7.70
CA GLU A 234 -6.54 -18.31 -6.52
C GLU A 234 -6.62 -17.46 -5.24
N ARG A 235 -5.71 -16.50 -5.07
CA ARG A 235 -5.70 -15.56 -3.93
C ARG A 235 -6.82 -14.52 -4.00
N LEU A 236 -7.36 -14.28 -5.20
CA LEU A 236 -8.41 -13.31 -5.47
C LEU A 236 -9.81 -13.88 -5.27
N LYS A 237 -9.98 -15.16 -4.91
CA LYS A 237 -11.30 -15.74 -4.62
C LYS A 237 -11.90 -15.08 -3.38
N LEU A 238 -13.15 -14.63 -3.50
CA LEU A 238 -13.86 -14.00 -2.40
C LEU A 238 -14.36 -15.02 -1.38
N GLY A 239 -14.07 -14.75 -0.11
CA GLY A 239 -14.61 -15.46 1.04
C GLY A 239 -16.00 -14.96 1.44
N LYS A 240 -16.58 -15.62 2.44
CA LYS A 240 -17.92 -15.29 2.97
C LYS A 240 -17.88 -14.17 4.00
N GLU A 241 -16.86 -14.20 4.86
CA GLU A 241 -16.71 -13.27 5.98
C GLU A 241 -16.17 -11.94 5.42
N ALA A 242 -16.94 -10.86 5.58
CA ALA A 242 -16.46 -9.53 5.22
C ALA A 242 -15.31 -9.11 6.12
N ARG A 243 -14.20 -8.71 5.51
CA ARG A 243 -13.00 -8.29 6.21
C ARG A 243 -12.37 -7.10 5.51
N GLY A 244 -11.84 -6.20 6.33
CA GLY A 244 -11.15 -5.03 5.84
C GLY A 244 -10.15 -4.49 6.83
N VAL A 245 -9.52 -3.39 6.45
CA VAL A 245 -8.55 -2.67 7.28
C VAL A 245 -8.88 -1.19 7.25
N ILE A 246 -8.76 -0.56 8.41
CA ILE A 246 -8.97 0.88 8.57
C ILE A 246 -7.68 1.58 8.15
N LEU A 247 -7.77 2.55 7.25
CA LEU A 247 -6.61 3.33 6.81
C LEU A 247 -6.58 4.71 7.46
N GLU A 248 -7.73 5.37 7.54
CA GLU A 248 -7.84 6.72 8.10
C GLU A 248 -9.12 6.86 8.91
N VAL A 249 -9.04 7.66 9.98
CA VAL A 249 -10.20 8.03 10.81
C VAL A 249 -10.43 9.53 10.62
N LYS A 250 -11.49 9.91 9.88
CA LYS A 250 -11.80 11.31 9.56
C LYS A 250 -12.80 11.88 10.54
N LYS A 251 -12.36 12.90 11.28
CA LYS A 251 -13.22 13.68 12.18
C LYS A 251 -13.77 14.92 11.47
N GLU A 252 -14.99 14.82 10.94
CA GLU A 252 -15.72 16.02 10.48
C GLU A 252 -16.74 16.46 11.55
N LYS A 253 -17.03 17.76 11.60
CA LYS A 253 -17.68 18.47 12.71
C LYS A 253 -18.89 17.75 13.34
N THR A 254 -19.72 17.07 12.55
CA THR A 254 -20.95 16.39 13.01
C THR A 254 -21.02 14.91 12.65
N THR A 255 -20.20 14.44 11.72
CA THR A 255 -20.18 13.05 11.23
C THR A 255 -18.73 12.60 11.05
N GLU A 256 -18.23 11.76 11.94
CA GLU A 256 -16.91 11.14 11.70
C GLU A 256 -17.08 9.81 10.98
N SER A 257 -16.20 9.56 10.03
CA SER A 257 -16.20 8.38 9.18
C SER A 257 -14.84 7.70 9.20
N ILE A 258 -14.80 6.42 8.88
CA ILE A 258 -13.54 5.69 8.69
C ILE A 258 -13.39 5.36 7.21
N GLU A 259 -12.19 5.60 6.67
CA GLU A 259 -11.83 5.19 5.32
C GLU A 259 -11.08 3.87 5.39
N THR A 260 -11.56 2.90 4.63
CA THR A 260 -11.14 1.51 4.76
C THR A 260 -11.00 0.84 3.40
N ILE A 261 -10.21 -0.23 3.37
CA ILE A 261 -10.24 -1.19 2.27
C ILE A 261 -11.02 -2.41 2.73
N LEU A 262 -12.11 -2.72 2.03
CA LEU A 262 -12.75 -4.02 2.11
C LEU A 262 -12.00 -4.96 1.16
N TYR A 263 -11.26 -5.93 1.70
CA TYR A 263 -10.42 -6.84 0.91
C TYR A 263 -11.01 -8.25 0.78
N ASP A 264 -12.04 -8.59 1.56
CA ASP A 264 -12.73 -9.88 1.50
C ASP A 264 -14.22 -9.73 1.79
N GLY A 265 -15.03 -10.66 1.24
CA GLY A 265 -16.47 -10.74 1.46
C GLY A 265 -17.28 -9.51 1.02
N MET A 266 -18.45 -9.35 1.64
CA MET A 266 -19.43 -8.30 1.33
C MET A 266 -19.97 -7.70 2.62
N LEU A 267 -19.95 -6.37 2.71
CA LEU A 267 -20.49 -5.61 3.83
C LEU A 267 -21.77 -4.88 3.39
N LYS A 268 -22.79 -4.86 4.25
CA LYS A 268 -24.06 -4.16 4.03
C LYS A 268 -24.33 -3.13 5.11
N GLU A 269 -25.13 -2.13 4.77
CA GLU A 269 -25.68 -1.23 5.78
C GLU A 269 -26.47 -2.01 6.83
N GLY A 270 -26.29 -1.63 8.10
CA GLY A 270 -26.87 -2.33 9.23
C GLY A 270 -26.11 -3.57 9.71
N ASP A 271 -25.05 -4.01 9.02
CA ASP A 271 -24.18 -5.07 9.54
C ASP A 271 -23.48 -4.63 10.84
N GLU A 272 -23.29 -5.57 11.76
CA GLU A 272 -22.40 -5.39 12.90
C GLU A 272 -20.99 -5.83 12.52
N ILE A 273 -19.99 -5.05 12.96
CA ILE A 273 -18.58 -5.32 12.75
C ILE A 273 -17.85 -5.33 14.09
N ALA A 274 -16.83 -6.18 14.16
CA ALA A 274 -15.82 -6.15 15.20
C ALA A 274 -14.57 -5.49 14.65
N ILE A 275 -14.01 -4.52 15.39
CA ILE A 275 -12.77 -3.83 15.06
C ILE A 275 -11.71 -4.23 16.07
N ALA A 276 -10.52 -4.62 15.60
CA ALA A 276 -9.42 -4.97 16.48
C ALA A 276 -8.92 -3.76 17.27
N THR A 277 -8.46 -4.01 18.49
CA THR A 277 -7.74 -3.05 19.33
C THR A 277 -6.58 -3.79 20.01
N PHE A 278 -5.72 -3.07 20.74
CA PHE A 278 -4.71 -3.72 21.61
C PHE A 278 -5.32 -4.48 22.80
N GLY A 279 -6.58 -4.19 23.13
CA GLY A 279 -7.32 -4.85 24.19
C GLY A 279 -8.51 -5.62 23.62
N GLU A 280 -9.70 -5.27 24.10
CA GLU A 280 -10.94 -5.90 23.67
C GLU A 280 -11.46 -5.32 22.34
N PRO A 281 -11.90 -6.15 21.38
CA PRO A 281 -12.44 -5.66 20.13
C PRO A 281 -13.66 -4.77 20.33
N ILE A 282 -13.74 -3.70 19.55
CA ILE A 282 -14.89 -2.79 19.55
C ILE A 282 -15.98 -3.41 18.69
N LEU A 283 -17.16 -3.64 19.26
CA LEU A 283 -18.36 -4.02 18.51
C LEU A 283 -19.16 -2.77 18.18
N THR A 284 -19.48 -2.60 16.90
CA THR A 284 -20.22 -1.43 16.42
C THR A 284 -21.04 -1.78 15.18
N LYS A 285 -22.01 -0.94 14.86
CA LYS A 285 -22.94 -1.13 13.73
C LYS A 285 -22.63 -0.15 12.60
N VAL A 286 -22.64 -0.67 11.37
CA VAL A 286 -22.53 0.12 10.14
C VAL A 286 -23.84 0.88 9.93
N ARG A 287 -23.77 2.21 9.94
CA ARG A 287 -24.92 3.09 9.67
C ARG A 287 -25.10 3.35 8.18
N ALA A 288 -24.01 3.63 7.48
CA ALA A 288 -24.01 3.92 6.05
C ALA A 288 -22.66 3.52 5.45
N ILE A 289 -22.67 3.21 4.16
CA ILE A 289 -21.46 2.90 3.38
C ILE A 289 -21.42 3.82 2.16
N GLU A 290 -20.27 4.44 1.91
CA GLU A 290 -19.97 5.06 0.62
C GLU A 290 -18.83 4.33 -0.07
N GLU A 291 -18.95 4.08 -1.37
CA GLU A 291 -17.95 3.40 -2.19
C GLU A 291 -17.25 4.40 -3.14
N ILE A 292 -15.93 4.23 -3.32
CA ILE A 292 -15.14 5.03 -4.25
C ILE A 292 -15.65 4.86 -5.70
N LEU A 293 -15.79 5.99 -6.41
CA LEU A 293 -16.16 6.00 -7.81
C LEU A 293 -14.97 5.59 -8.71
N PRO A 294 -15.24 4.90 -9.84
CA PRO A 294 -14.20 4.58 -10.82
C PRO A 294 -13.42 5.83 -11.27
N LEU A 295 -12.10 5.74 -11.28
CA LEU A 295 -11.17 6.78 -11.75
C LEU A 295 -11.38 8.17 -11.09
N SER A 296 -11.93 8.21 -9.88
CA SER A 296 -12.23 9.45 -9.15
C SER A 296 -11.82 9.33 -7.68
N ASP A 297 -11.62 10.47 -7.04
CA ASP A 297 -11.45 10.68 -5.60
C ASP A 297 -12.78 10.80 -4.83
N LYS A 298 -13.92 10.74 -5.53
CA LYS A 298 -15.26 10.91 -4.95
C LYS A 298 -15.88 9.58 -4.56
N TYR A 299 -16.69 9.62 -3.50
CA TYR A 299 -17.47 8.49 -3.01
C TYR A 299 -18.95 8.67 -3.33
N LYS A 300 -19.68 7.55 -3.43
CA LYS A 300 -21.14 7.53 -3.52
C LYS A 300 -21.76 6.59 -2.48
N PRO A 301 -22.92 6.92 -1.90
CA PRO A 301 -23.65 6.00 -1.03
C PRO A 301 -24.03 4.69 -1.73
N VAL A 302 -23.91 3.56 -1.02
CA VAL A 302 -24.29 2.23 -1.48
C VAL A 302 -24.90 1.40 -0.35
N GLU A 303 -25.93 0.61 -0.64
CA GLU A 303 -26.52 -0.30 0.36
C GLU A 303 -25.59 -1.48 0.72
N ARG A 304 -24.72 -1.86 -0.22
CA ARG A 304 -23.77 -2.97 -0.09
C ARG A 304 -22.48 -2.69 -0.85
N ALA A 305 -21.37 -3.13 -0.29
CA ALA A 305 -20.05 -3.10 -0.91
C ALA A 305 -19.45 -4.51 -0.97
N VAL A 306 -18.81 -4.85 -2.10
CA VAL A 306 -18.15 -6.15 -2.34
C VAL A 306 -16.67 -5.92 -2.54
N ALA A 307 -15.83 -6.73 -1.89
CA ALA A 307 -14.39 -6.62 -2.03
C ALA A 307 -13.89 -6.90 -3.46
N ALA A 308 -12.73 -6.38 -3.89
CA ALA A 308 -11.89 -5.42 -3.19
C ALA A 308 -12.33 -4.01 -3.54
N THR A 309 -12.59 -3.16 -2.56
CA THR A 309 -12.97 -1.77 -2.82
C THR A 309 -12.59 -0.85 -1.68
N GLY A 310 -12.39 0.43 -2.00
CA GLY A 310 -12.21 1.49 -1.01
C GLY A 310 -13.57 2.01 -0.57
N ILE A 311 -13.87 1.94 0.73
CA ILE A 311 -15.15 2.39 1.29
C ILE A 311 -14.95 3.33 2.46
N ARG A 312 -15.86 4.29 2.55
CA ARG A 312 -16.06 5.09 3.75
C ARG A 312 -17.22 4.50 4.54
N ILE A 313 -16.98 4.20 5.80
CA ILE A 313 -17.97 3.58 6.69
C ILE A 313 -18.34 4.59 7.78
N PHE A 314 -19.63 4.78 7.99
CA PHE A 314 -20.17 5.57 9.10
C PHE A 314 -20.61 4.61 10.22
N LEU A 315 -20.01 4.75 11.40
CA LEU A 315 -20.22 3.84 12.52
C LEU A 315 -21.16 4.43 13.59
N LYS A 316 -21.85 3.57 14.34
CA LYS A 316 -22.69 3.99 15.47
C LYS A 316 -21.87 4.49 16.67
N SER A 317 -20.81 3.76 17.01
CA SER A 317 -19.79 4.14 17.99
C SER A 317 -18.40 3.86 17.39
N LYS A 318 -17.43 4.70 17.74
CA LYS A 318 -16.07 4.71 17.17
C LYS A 318 -14.99 5.09 18.18
N GLU A 319 -15.34 5.14 19.46
CA GLU A 319 -14.39 5.48 20.51
C GLU A 319 -13.29 4.40 20.59
N GLY A 320 -12.03 4.81 20.47
CA GLY A 320 -10.87 3.91 20.48
C GLY A 320 -10.52 3.23 19.14
N VAL A 321 -11.14 3.62 18.02
CA VAL A 321 -10.76 3.11 16.69
C VAL A 321 -9.46 3.76 16.22
N LEU A 322 -8.50 2.94 15.79
CA LEU A 322 -7.17 3.36 15.36
C LEU A 322 -6.89 3.01 13.88
N PRO A 323 -6.11 3.83 13.15
CA PRO A 323 -5.59 3.48 11.83
C PRO A 323 -4.75 2.20 11.82
N GLY A 324 -4.87 1.43 10.75
CA GLY A 324 -4.21 0.14 10.53
C GLY A 324 -4.94 -1.05 11.17
N MET A 325 -5.99 -0.84 11.97
CA MET A 325 -6.69 -1.94 12.63
C MET A 325 -7.55 -2.75 11.65
N PRO A 326 -7.48 -4.08 11.67
CA PRO A 326 -8.39 -4.92 10.91
C PRO A 326 -9.79 -4.89 11.51
N PHE A 327 -10.79 -5.05 10.65
CA PHE A 327 -12.18 -5.28 11.06
C PHE A 327 -12.75 -6.49 10.32
N GLN A 328 -13.75 -7.11 10.95
CA GLN A 328 -14.47 -8.25 10.42
C GLN A 328 -15.96 -8.13 10.75
N LYS A 329 -16.83 -8.55 9.82
CA LYS A 329 -18.26 -8.69 10.09
C LYS A 329 -18.52 -9.67 11.23
N PHE A 330 -19.33 -9.25 12.20
CA PHE A 330 -19.67 -10.01 13.39
C PHE A 330 -20.86 -10.94 13.12
N GLU A 331 -20.67 -12.24 13.35
CA GLU A 331 -21.71 -13.28 13.22
C GLU A 331 -21.83 -14.11 14.51
N ASN A 332 -21.93 -13.45 15.67
CA ASN A 332 -22.16 -14.08 16.99
C ASN A 332 -21.04 -14.98 17.55
N ASN A 333 -19.79 -14.86 17.05
CA ASN A 333 -18.66 -15.61 17.58
C ASN A 333 -17.49 -14.70 17.99
N LEU A 334 -17.68 -14.00 19.11
CA LEU A 334 -16.69 -13.05 19.61
C LEU A 334 -15.37 -13.73 20.00
N SER A 335 -15.42 -14.93 20.57
CA SER A 335 -14.22 -15.67 21.00
C SER A 335 -13.30 -16.03 19.82
N LYS A 336 -13.88 -16.47 18.69
CA LYS A 336 -13.12 -16.74 17.45
C LYS A 336 -12.49 -15.45 16.92
N ILE A 337 -13.27 -14.37 16.84
CA ILE A 337 -12.80 -13.07 16.34
C ILE A 337 -11.68 -12.51 17.22
N LYS A 338 -11.81 -12.57 18.54
CA LYS A 338 -10.75 -12.19 19.49
C LYS A 338 -9.47 -12.98 19.23
N ALA A 339 -9.56 -14.30 19.06
CA ALA A 339 -8.40 -15.13 18.79
C ALA A 339 -7.76 -14.81 17.44
N ASP A 340 -8.57 -14.47 16.43
CA ASP A 340 -8.11 -14.09 15.10
C ASP A 340 -7.40 -12.72 15.11
N PHE A 341 -8.02 -11.70 15.73
CA PHE A 341 -7.41 -10.38 15.90
C PHE A 341 -6.18 -10.41 16.77
N LYS A 342 -6.17 -11.17 17.87
CA LYS A 342 -4.97 -11.33 18.69
C LYS A 342 -3.83 -11.90 17.87
N LYS A 343 -4.07 -12.94 17.07
CA LYS A 343 -3.04 -13.49 16.18
C LYS A 343 -2.58 -12.49 15.11
N GLU A 344 -3.47 -11.62 14.61
CA GLU A 344 -3.15 -10.62 13.60
C GLU A 344 -2.35 -9.44 14.17
N VAL A 345 -2.75 -8.92 15.35
CA VAL A 345 -2.12 -7.76 16.01
C VAL A 345 -0.91 -8.17 16.87
N SER A 346 -1.07 -9.18 17.75
CA SER A 346 0.00 -9.61 18.66
C SER A 346 1.04 -10.52 18.00
N GLY A 347 0.72 -11.11 16.84
CA GLY A 347 1.70 -11.85 16.04
C GLY A 347 2.84 -10.97 15.54
N VAL A 348 2.60 -9.65 15.45
CA VAL A 348 3.56 -8.69 14.88
C VAL A 348 4.29 -7.89 15.96
N ILE A 349 3.59 -7.52 17.04
CA ILE A 349 4.20 -6.80 18.17
C ILE A 349 4.77 -7.82 19.15
N LYS A 350 5.86 -8.47 18.76
CA LYS A 350 6.71 -9.19 19.71
C LYS A 350 7.63 -8.18 20.38
N THR A 351 7.35 -7.86 21.64
CA THR A 351 8.23 -7.07 22.47
C THR A 351 9.21 -7.95 23.22
N ASP A 352 10.36 -7.38 23.52
CA ASP A 352 11.41 -7.93 24.34
C ASP A 352 11.16 -7.58 25.81
N LYS A 353 11.81 -8.31 26.73
CA LYS A 353 11.76 -7.98 28.17
C LYS A 353 12.50 -6.68 28.51
N GLN A 354 13.34 -6.21 27.61
CA GLN A 354 14.18 -5.03 27.74
C GLN A 354 14.45 -4.45 26.35
N GLY A 355 14.50 -3.14 26.25
CA GLY A 355 14.79 -2.42 25.02
C GLY A 355 14.13 -1.04 25.02
N ILE A 356 14.12 -0.41 23.85
CA ILE A 356 13.58 0.93 23.68
C ILE A 356 12.04 0.93 23.61
N ILE A 357 11.44 2.10 23.75
CA ILE A 357 10.00 2.31 23.53
C ILE A 357 9.81 2.92 22.15
N ILE A 358 8.82 2.44 21.42
CA ILE A 358 8.48 2.98 20.11
C ILE A 358 7.00 3.42 20.04
N LYS A 359 6.76 4.49 19.30
CA LYS A 359 5.44 5.06 19.02
C LYS A 359 5.29 5.32 17.53
N ALA A 360 4.10 5.10 16.98
CA ALA A 360 3.80 5.40 15.58
C ALA A 360 2.36 5.88 15.39
N GLU A 361 2.06 6.50 14.24
CA GLU A 361 0.72 7.01 13.93
C GLU A 361 -0.33 5.91 13.67
N SER A 362 0.11 4.72 13.25
CA SER A 362 -0.76 3.62 12.86
C SER A 362 -0.13 2.27 13.22
N LEU A 363 -0.94 1.22 13.25
CA LEU A 363 -0.46 -0.14 13.50
C LEU A 363 0.61 -0.51 12.49
N GLY A 364 0.33 -0.25 11.22
CA GLY A 364 1.27 -0.56 10.16
C GLY A 364 2.64 0.08 10.38
N SER A 365 2.66 1.39 10.67
CA SER A 365 3.90 2.14 10.86
C SER A 365 4.72 1.64 12.04
N LEU A 366 4.02 1.19 13.08
CA LEU A 366 4.62 0.50 14.21
C LEU A 366 5.28 -0.82 13.78
N GLU A 367 4.62 -1.64 12.96
CA GLU A 367 5.17 -2.92 12.49
C GLU A 367 6.43 -2.75 11.66
N ALA A 368 6.43 -1.80 10.72
CA ALA A 368 7.58 -1.53 9.87
C ALA A 368 8.78 -1.06 10.69
N LEU A 369 8.55 -0.17 11.67
CA LEU A 369 9.59 0.29 12.58
C LEU A 369 10.15 -0.88 13.42
N ILE A 370 9.30 -1.74 13.99
CA ILE A 370 9.74 -2.95 14.72
C ILE A 370 10.60 -3.84 13.83
N PHE A 371 10.18 -4.07 12.58
CA PHE A 371 10.90 -4.94 11.65
C PHE A 371 12.30 -4.40 11.36
N LEU A 372 12.42 -3.12 11.04
CA LEU A 372 13.69 -2.47 10.72
C LEU A 372 14.63 -2.43 11.92
N LEU A 373 14.12 -2.07 13.10
CA LEU A 373 14.88 -2.09 14.35
C LEU A 373 15.42 -3.49 14.66
N LYS A 374 14.60 -4.53 14.48
CA LYS A 374 15.03 -5.93 14.67
C LYS A 374 16.11 -6.36 13.68
N GLN A 375 16.06 -5.91 12.42
CA GLN A 375 17.14 -6.16 11.45
C GLN A 375 18.47 -5.53 11.89
N GLN A 376 18.41 -4.41 12.62
CA GLN A 376 19.57 -3.76 13.22
C GLN A 376 19.92 -4.28 14.63
N ASN A 377 19.30 -5.38 15.07
CA ASN A 377 19.46 -5.95 16.41
C ASN A 377 19.10 -5.01 17.58
N ILE A 378 18.21 -4.04 17.33
CA ILE A 378 17.67 -3.15 18.37
C ILE A 378 16.43 -3.80 18.98
N LYS A 379 16.44 -3.97 20.31
CA LYS A 379 15.35 -4.59 21.06
C LYS A 379 14.26 -3.59 21.39
N VAL A 380 13.00 -4.04 21.38
CA VAL A 380 11.83 -3.18 21.60
C VAL A 380 11.05 -3.66 22.80
N LEU A 381 11.06 -2.91 23.90
CA LEU A 381 10.31 -3.23 25.13
C LEU A 381 8.81 -2.99 24.97
N LYS A 382 8.44 -1.87 24.37
CA LYS A 382 7.05 -1.43 24.27
C LYS A 382 6.83 -0.76 22.92
N ALA A 383 5.71 -1.08 22.29
CA ALA A 383 5.29 -0.52 21.02
C ALA A 383 3.81 -0.14 21.12
N ASP A 384 3.47 1.10 20.75
CA ASP A 384 2.12 1.61 20.90
C ASP A 384 1.79 2.66 19.81
N ILE A 385 0.51 2.96 19.61
CA ILE A 385 0.03 3.91 18.61
C ILE A 385 -0.36 5.23 19.27
N GLY A 386 -0.05 6.35 18.61
CA GLY A 386 -0.42 7.69 19.06
C GLY A 386 0.74 8.50 19.63
N PRO A 387 0.47 9.71 20.16
CA PRO A 387 1.50 10.63 20.61
C PRO A 387 2.31 10.06 21.77
N ILE A 388 3.54 10.57 21.94
CA ILE A 388 4.39 10.26 23.08
C ILE A 388 3.84 11.02 24.29
N GLY A 389 3.41 10.28 25.31
CA GLY A 389 2.80 10.85 26.51
C GLY A 389 3.58 10.57 27.80
N LYS A 390 3.05 11.07 28.92
CA LYS A 390 3.70 10.96 30.24
C LYS A 390 4.00 9.52 30.66
N ALA A 391 3.09 8.59 30.35
CA ALA A 391 3.29 7.18 30.67
C ALA A 391 4.50 6.57 29.94
N ASP A 392 4.78 7.00 28.71
CA ASP A 392 5.91 6.49 27.93
C ASP A 392 7.24 7.00 28.49
N ILE A 393 7.28 8.26 28.93
CA ILE A 393 8.44 8.84 29.62
C ILE A 393 8.75 8.10 30.93
N ILE A 394 7.73 7.81 31.74
CA ILE A 394 7.91 7.08 33.00
C ILE A 394 8.48 5.67 32.73
N ASN A 395 7.96 4.98 31.72
CA ASN A 395 8.47 3.65 31.33
C ASN A 395 9.92 3.73 30.81
N ALA A 396 10.26 4.74 30.00
CA ALA A 396 11.63 4.92 29.52
C ALA A 396 12.61 5.28 30.65
N LYS A 397 12.17 6.07 31.64
CA LYS A 397 12.98 6.37 32.85
C LYS A 397 13.26 5.09 33.64
N ALA A 398 12.29 4.19 33.79
CA ALA A 398 12.49 2.91 34.47
C ALA A 398 13.54 2.03 33.76
N ASN A 399 13.68 2.13 32.43
CA ASN A 399 14.73 1.41 31.69
C ASN A 399 16.14 1.93 32.02
N MET A 400 16.28 3.20 32.39
CA MET A 400 17.57 3.81 32.68
C MET A 400 18.30 3.12 33.84
N GLU A 401 17.55 2.62 34.82
CA GLU A 401 18.09 1.88 35.98
C GLU A 401 18.66 0.50 35.57
N ILE A 402 18.19 -0.06 34.46
CA ILE A 402 18.61 -1.38 33.94
C ILE A 402 19.73 -1.21 32.92
N ASN A 403 19.53 -0.34 31.93
CA ASN A 403 20.50 0.00 30.89
C ASN A 403 20.26 1.44 30.41
N PRO A 404 21.21 2.36 30.64
CA PRO A 404 21.07 3.76 30.22
C PRO A 404 20.82 3.95 28.72
N LEU A 405 21.27 3.02 27.87
CA LEU A 405 21.06 3.09 26.42
C LEU A 405 19.62 2.76 25.99
N ASP A 406 18.82 2.11 26.86
CA ASP A 406 17.43 1.77 26.59
C ASP A 406 16.45 2.87 27.01
N ALA A 407 16.95 3.97 27.61
CA ALA A 407 16.18 5.16 27.97
C ALA A 407 15.93 6.05 26.73
N VAL A 408 15.42 5.43 25.66
CA VAL A 408 15.15 6.06 24.37
C VAL A 408 13.70 5.78 23.96
N ILE A 409 13.04 6.83 23.46
CA ILE A 409 11.73 6.73 22.81
C ILE A 409 11.88 7.14 21.35
N ILE A 410 11.49 6.25 20.44
CA ILE A 410 11.45 6.52 19.00
C ILE A 410 9.99 6.75 18.59
N GLY A 411 9.69 7.91 18.02
CA GLY A 411 8.37 8.26 17.51
C GLY A 411 8.38 8.45 16.00
N PHE A 412 7.68 7.59 15.27
CA PHE A 412 7.53 7.72 13.82
C PHE A 412 6.21 8.42 13.46
N ASN A 413 6.31 9.58 12.83
CA ASN A 413 5.19 10.44 12.45
C ASN A 413 4.20 10.74 13.60
N VAL A 414 4.72 10.96 14.81
CA VAL A 414 3.91 11.26 16.00
C VAL A 414 4.44 12.48 16.74
N GLY A 415 3.51 13.25 17.31
CA GLY A 415 3.83 14.36 18.20
C GLY A 415 4.23 13.91 19.61
N VAL A 416 4.76 14.86 20.37
CA VAL A 416 5.07 14.73 21.79
C VAL A 416 4.10 15.64 22.56
N GLU A 417 3.46 15.13 23.61
CA GLU A 417 2.56 15.96 24.44
C GLU A 417 3.32 17.12 25.10
N GLU A 418 2.65 18.25 25.30
CA GLU A 418 3.25 19.43 25.95
C GLU A 418 3.50 19.18 27.44
N ASN A 419 4.49 19.87 28.02
CA ASN A 419 4.83 19.84 29.45
C ASN A 419 5.29 18.48 30.01
N LEU A 420 5.94 17.66 29.17
CA LEU A 420 6.58 16.42 29.63
C LEU A 420 7.96 16.70 30.21
N ASP A 421 8.20 16.19 31.43
CA ASP A 421 9.55 16.17 32.03
C ASP A 421 10.38 15.04 31.42
N THR A 422 11.16 15.37 30.40
CA THR A 422 12.00 14.45 29.63
C THR A 422 13.39 14.23 30.25
N CYS A 423 13.69 14.79 31.43
CA CYS A 423 15.03 14.68 32.02
C CYS A 423 15.57 13.25 31.95
N ASN A 424 16.73 13.10 31.28
CA ASN A 424 17.46 11.86 31.06
C ASN A 424 16.83 10.79 30.14
N VAL A 425 15.76 11.12 29.41
CA VAL A 425 15.20 10.27 28.35
C VAL A 425 15.46 10.91 26.99
N LYS A 426 16.06 10.17 26.06
CA LYS A 426 16.25 10.65 24.70
C LYS A 426 15.02 10.38 23.86
N ILE A 427 14.44 11.42 23.26
CA ILE A 427 13.31 11.29 22.34
C ILE A 427 13.80 11.58 20.93
N LEU A 428 13.52 10.67 20.00
CA LEU A 428 13.82 10.80 18.59
C LEU A 428 12.51 10.72 17.81
N THR A 429 12.17 11.77 17.07
CA THR A 429 10.99 11.77 16.20
C THR A 429 11.35 12.15 14.77
N ASN A 430 10.71 11.50 13.81
CA ASN A 430 10.89 11.76 12.39
C ASN A 430 9.73 11.21 11.58
N ASP A 431 9.53 11.76 10.38
CA ASP A 431 8.60 11.29 9.35
C ASP A 431 9.26 10.30 8.37
N VAL A 432 10.57 10.06 8.51
CA VAL A 432 11.36 9.11 7.72
C VAL A 432 12.01 8.07 8.64
N ILE A 433 11.72 6.78 8.43
CA ILE A 433 12.21 5.71 9.32
C ILE A 433 13.73 5.63 9.34
N TYR A 434 14.42 5.72 8.19
CA TYR A 434 15.88 5.68 8.14
C TYR A 434 16.58 6.82 8.92
N LYS A 435 15.90 7.93 9.17
CA LYS A 435 16.46 9.05 9.96
C LYS A 435 16.35 8.82 11.48
N LEU A 436 15.53 7.84 11.90
CA LEU A 436 15.39 7.38 13.28
C LEU A 436 16.44 6.32 13.60
#